data_AF-A0A3D1BL19-F1
#
_entry.id   AF-A0A3D1BL19-F1
#
_cell.length_a   1.000
_cell.length_b   1.000
_cell.length_c   1.000
_cell.angle_alpha   90.00
_cell.angle_beta   90.00
_cell.angle_gamma   90.00
#
_symmetry.space_group_name_H-M   'P 1'
#
loop_
_entity.id
_entity.type
_entity.pdbx_description
1 polymer ?
#
loop_
_entity_poly.entity_id
_entity_poly.type
_entity_poly.pdbx_seq_one_letter_code
_entity_poly.pdbx_strand_id
1 'polypeptide(L)'
;MRKGKGFSNDMKILIASPEAVPFIKTGGLADVVGALLKEYKKIGIDADIILPLYKKIKTADRHFQLQSLNKRITVPIGDSLEEGKLWKGQTPGGVTAYFIEND
;
A
#
# COMPACT_ATOMS: atom_id res chain seq x y z
N MET A 1 -27.91 5.16 -23.67
CA MET A 1 -27.01 5.29 -22.50
C MET A 1 -25.58 4.95 -22.94
N ARG A 2 -24.63 5.91 -22.91
CA ARG A 2 -23.22 5.60 -23.21
C ARG A 2 -22.68 4.71 -22.10
N LYS A 3 -22.33 3.46 -22.40
CA LYS A 3 -21.40 2.70 -21.56
C LYS A 3 -20.11 3.53 -21.52
N GLY A 4 -19.82 4.14 -20.38
CA GLY A 4 -18.51 4.78 -20.16
C GLY A 4 -17.42 3.76 -20.48
N LYS A 5 -16.30 4.19 -21.06
CA LYS A 5 -15.14 3.31 -21.31
C LYS A 5 -14.84 2.57 -20.00
N GLY A 6 -15.15 1.27 -19.95
CA GLY A 6 -14.79 0.44 -18.81
C GLY A 6 -13.27 0.45 -18.64
N PHE A 7 -12.79 0.42 -17.41
CA PHE A 7 -11.38 0.23 -17.13
C PHE A 7 -10.89 -1.03 -17.84
N SER A 8 -9.74 -0.96 -18.51
CA SER A 8 -9.11 -2.15 -19.10
C SER A 8 -8.76 -3.13 -17.98
N ASN A 9 -9.00 -4.43 -18.18
CA ASN A 9 -8.59 -5.48 -17.25
C ASN A 9 -7.07 -5.50 -16.97
N ASP A 10 -6.27 -4.76 -17.73
CA ASP A 10 -4.82 -4.61 -17.55
C ASP A 10 -4.41 -3.43 -16.65
N MET A 11 -5.36 -2.66 -16.12
CA MET A 11 -5.05 -1.51 -15.27
C MET A 11 -4.55 -1.96 -13.90
N LYS A 12 -3.35 -1.47 -13.53
CA LYS A 12 -2.76 -1.67 -12.20
C LYS A 12 -2.74 -0.36 -11.43
N ILE A 13 -3.22 -0.39 -10.19
CA ILE A 13 -3.28 0.77 -9.30
C ILE A 13 -2.45 0.51 -8.04
N LEU A 14 -1.59 1.45 -7.70
CA LEU A 14 -0.93 1.48 -6.40
C LEU A 14 -1.41 2.70 -5.63
N ILE A 15 -2.19 2.48 -4.57
CA ILE A 15 -2.73 3.55 -3.73
C ILE A 15 -1.65 3.96 -2.72
N ALA A 16 -1.08 5.15 -2.89
CA ALA A 16 -0.16 5.73 -1.92
C ALA A 16 -0.92 6.49 -0.83
N SER A 17 -0.70 6.13 0.43
CA SER A 17 -1.34 6.79 1.58
C SER A 17 -0.46 6.68 2.83
N PRO A 18 -0.47 7.65 3.75
CA PRO A 18 0.16 7.50 5.06
C PRO A 18 -0.61 6.52 5.96
N GLU A 19 -1.86 6.18 5.68
CA GLU A 19 -2.62 5.23 6.50
C GLU A 19 -3.63 4.42 5.69
N ALA A 20 -3.90 3.19 6.15
CA ALA A 20 -4.82 2.25 5.51
C ALA A 20 -5.22 1.11 6.45
N VAL A 21 -6.53 0.82 6.53
CA VAL A 21 -7.02 -0.40 7.18
C VAL A 21 -6.68 -1.62 6.31
N PRO A 22 -6.22 -2.75 6.89
CA PRO A 22 -6.09 -3.01 8.34
C PRO A 22 -4.68 -2.79 8.91
N PHE A 23 -3.77 -2.16 8.16
CA PHE A 23 -2.36 -2.03 8.56
C PHE A 23 -2.15 -0.98 9.65
N ILE A 24 -2.63 0.23 9.42
CA ILE A 24 -2.51 1.34 10.35
C ILE A 24 -3.68 2.30 10.21
N LYS A 25 -4.20 2.75 11.35
CA LYS A 25 -5.32 3.68 11.42
C LYS A 25 -5.03 4.72 12.49
N THR A 26 -4.99 5.97 12.07
CA THR A 26 -4.96 7.15 12.93
C THR A 26 -6.26 7.95 12.79
N GLY A 27 -6.86 7.98 11.59
CA GLY A 27 -8.10 8.69 11.32
C GLY A 27 -9.00 8.04 10.25
N GLY A 28 -9.82 8.87 9.61
CA GLY A 28 -10.80 8.46 8.59
C GLY A 28 -10.18 8.18 7.21
N LEU A 29 -8.99 8.71 6.92
CA LEU A 29 -8.31 8.43 5.65
C LEU A 29 -7.99 6.94 5.52
N ALA A 30 -7.62 6.28 6.61
CA ALA A 30 -7.41 4.84 6.62
C ALA A 30 -8.64 4.03 6.19
N ASP A 31 -9.85 4.47 6.58
CA ASP A 31 -11.11 3.82 6.19
C ASP A 31 -11.39 4.03 4.71
N VAL A 32 -11.17 5.26 4.22
CA VAL A 32 -11.36 5.60 2.80
C VAL A 32 -10.45 4.75 1.92
N VAL A 33 -9.18 4.61 2.27
CA VAL A 33 -8.22 3.80 1.50
C VAL A 33 -8.59 2.32 1.52
N GLY A 34 -8.95 1.79 2.70
CA GLY A 34 -9.40 0.40 2.82
C GLY A 34 -10.67 0.11 2.02
N ALA A 35 -11.65 1.03 2.07
CA ALA A 35 -12.88 0.91 1.29
C ALA A 35 -12.63 1.02 -0.21
N LEU A 36 -11.81 1.97 -0.65
CA LEU A 36 -11.48 2.17 -2.06
C LEU A 36 -10.77 0.95 -2.65
N LEU A 37 -9.78 0.39 -1.94
CA LEU A 37 -9.10 -0.84 -2.36
C LEU A 37 -10.11 -1.98 -2.56
N LYS A 38 -11.04 -2.15 -1.62
CA LYS A 38 -12.09 -3.17 -1.69
C LYS A 38 -12.97 -2.98 -2.92
N GLU A 39 -13.38 -1.75 -3.23
CA GLU A 39 -14.20 -1.46 -4.41
C GLU A 39 -13.42 -1.69 -5.72
N TYR A 40 -12.14 -1.33 -5.81
CA TYR A 40 -11.31 -1.64 -6.97
C TYR A 40 -11.18 -3.15 -7.22
N LYS A 41 -10.91 -3.94 -6.16
CA LYS A 41 -10.83 -5.39 -6.30
C LYS A 41 -12.17 -6.01 -6.73
N LYS A 42 -13.30 -5.50 -6.23
CA LYS A 42 -14.64 -5.97 -6.63
C LYS A 42 -14.94 -5.77 -8.11
N ILE A 43 -14.46 -4.67 -8.70
CA ILE A 43 -14.64 -4.39 -10.13
C ILE A 43 -13.53 -4.99 -11.01
N GLY A 44 -12.68 -5.85 -10.43
CA GLY A 44 -11.66 -6.61 -11.17
C GLY A 44 -10.37 -5.85 -11.44
N ILE A 45 -10.14 -4.69 -10.81
CA ILE A 45 -8.89 -3.94 -10.96
C ILE A 45 -7.81 -4.53 -10.04
N ASP A 46 -6.62 -4.75 -10.58
CA ASP A 46 -5.42 -5.11 -9.83
C ASP A 46 -4.94 -3.89 -9.03
N ALA A 47 -5.26 -3.86 -7.75
CA ALA A 47 -4.97 -2.74 -6.87
C ALA A 47 -4.27 -3.20 -5.58
N ASP A 48 -3.23 -2.46 -5.19
CA ASP A 48 -2.47 -2.63 -3.95
C ASP A 48 -2.27 -1.28 -3.24
N ILE A 49 -1.73 -1.30 -2.02
CA ILE A 49 -1.45 -0.10 -1.22
C ILE A 49 0.07 0.04 -1.02
N ILE A 50 0.58 1.26 -1.00
CA ILE A 50 1.91 1.58 -0.47
C ILE A 50 1.82 2.63 0.65
N LEU A 51 2.51 2.39 1.76
CA LEU A 51 2.52 3.27 2.93
C LEU A 51 3.85 3.16 3.71
N PRO A 52 4.18 4.07 4.63
CA PRO A 52 5.38 3.93 5.45
C PRO A 52 5.37 2.67 6.32
N LEU A 53 6.53 2.04 6.51
CA LEU A 53 6.69 0.90 7.42
C LEU A 53 6.81 1.39 8.88
N TYR A 54 5.70 1.86 9.44
CA TYR A 54 5.68 2.31 10.83
C TYR A 54 6.05 1.19 11.80
N LYS A 55 6.67 1.57 12.93
CA LYS A 55 7.06 0.64 14.00
C LYS A 55 5.91 -0.26 14.46
N LYS A 56 4.69 0.27 14.56
CA LYS A 56 3.49 -0.50 14.96
C LYS A 56 3.18 -1.65 13.99
N ILE A 57 3.43 -1.44 12.69
CA ILE A 57 3.26 -2.48 11.65
C ILE A 57 4.36 -3.54 11.80
N LYS A 58 5.63 -3.13 11.96
CA LYS A 58 6.75 -4.06 12.21
C LYS A 58 6.53 -4.92 13.45
N THR A 59 6.03 -4.34 14.55
CA THR A 59 5.76 -5.10 15.78
C THR A 59 4.57 -6.05 15.66
N ALA A 60 3.67 -5.79 14.72
CA ALA A 60 2.50 -6.63 14.43
C ALA A 60 2.75 -7.63 13.30
N ASP A 61 4.01 -7.86 12.90
CA ASP A 61 4.42 -8.66 11.74
C ASP A 61 3.75 -10.04 11.65
N ARG A 62 3.51 -10.69 12.80
CA ARG A 62 2.80 -11.98 12.86
C ARG A 62 1.43 -11.96 12.17
N HIS A 63 0.82 -10.79 12.00
CA HIS A 63 -0.45 -10.60 11.27
C HIS A 63 -0.28 -10.20 9.80
N PHE A 64 0.91 -9.77 9.38
CA PHE A 64 1.13 -9.16 8.07
C PHE A 64 2.18 -9.86 7.22
N GLN A 65 2.86 -10.90 7.71
CA GLN A 65 3.82 -11.70 6.93
C GLN A 65 4.82 -10.81 6.17
N LEU A 66 5.44 -9.86 6.87
CA LEU A 66 6.34 -8.88 6.24
C LEU A 66 7.57 -9.58 5.68
N GLN A 67 7.92 -9.20 4.46
CA GLN A 67 9.07 -9.70 3.73
C GLN A 67 9.84 -8.52 3.15
N SER A 68 11.14 -8.45 3.44
CA SER A 68 12.03 -7.52 2.74
C SER A 68 12.05 -7.91 1.25
N LEU A 69 11.90 -6.92 0.37
CA LEU A 69 12.06 -7.13 -1.07
C LEU A 69 13.52 -7.02 -1.51
N ASN A 70 14.43 -6.71 -0.59
CA ASN A 70 15.86 -6.45 -0.88
C ASN A 70 16.06 -5.41 -1.99
N LYS A 71 15.13 -4.44 -2.05
CA LYS A 71 15.15 -3.31 -2.98
C LYS A 71 15.20 -2.01 -2.19
N ARG A 72 15.92 -1.04 -2.75
CA ARG A 72 16.04 0.31 -2.21
C ARG A 72 15.53 1.30 -3.24
N ILE A 73 14.91 2.37 -2.76
CA ILE A 73 14.55 3.54 -3.55
C ILE A 73 15.37 4.72 -3.02
N THR A 74 15.90 5.53 -3.93
CA THR A 74 16.63 6.74 -3.57
C THR A 74 15.87 7.92 -4.15
N VAL A 75 15.52 8.90 -3.30
CA VAL A 75 14.74 10.07 -3.69
C VAL A 75 15.46 11.34 -3.26
N PRO A 76 15.58 12.35 -4.13
CA PRO A 76 16.12 13.64 -3.74
C PRO A 76 15.12 14.39 -2.85
N ILE A 77 15.58 14.88 -1.70
CA ILE A 77 14.80 15.73 -0.79
C ILE A 77 15.65 16.97 -0.47
N GLY A 78 15.31 18.10 -1.13
CA GLY A 78 16.16 19.28 -1.09
C GLY A 78 17.55 18.98 -1.66
N ASP A 79 18.59 19.19 -0.87
CA ASP A 79 19.98 18.96 -1.25
C ASP A 79 20.50 17.56 -0.83
N SER A 80 19.68 16.73 -0.16
CA SER A 80 20.05 15.37 0.22
C SER A 80 19.41 14.32 -0.69
N LEU A 81 20.03 13.13 -0.72
CA LEU A 81 19.43 11.92 -1.26
C LEU A 81 19.01 11.04 -0.09
N GLU A 82 17.71 10.81 0.04
CA GLU A 82 17.16 9.92 1.06
C GLU A 82 16.95 8.52 0.47
N GLU A 83 17.28 7.50 1.25
CA GLU A 83 17.11 6.11 0.85
C GLU A 83 15.97 5.45 1.65
N GLY A 84 15.11 4.71 0.96
CA GLY A 84 14.07 3.88 1.55
C GLY A 84 14.20 2.42 1.14
N LYS A 85 14.05 1.49 2.09
CA LYS A 85 14.00 0.04 1.84
C LYS A 85 12.56 -0.39 1.58
N LEU A 86 12.36 -1.24 0.58
CA LEU A 86 11.04 -1.75 0.23
C LEU A 86 10.74 -3.08 0.90
N TRP A 87 9.53 -3.17 1.44
CA TRP A 87 8.96 -4.34 2.06
C TRP A 87 7.62 -4.68 1.42
N LYS A 88 7.21 -5.94 1.52
CA LYS A 88 5.87 -6.41 1.16
C LYS A 88 5.25 -7.07 2.38
N GLY A 89 3.96 -6.86 2.57
CA GLY A 89 3.16 -7.60 3.55
C GLY A 89 1.82 -8.00 2.98
N GLN A 90 1.19 -8.96 3.64
CA GLN A 90 -0.11 -9.47 3.30
C GLN A 90 -0.92 -9.77 4.56
N THR A 91 -2.17 -9.33 4.57
CA THR A 91 -3.11 -9.68 5.66
C THR A 91 -3.57 -11.13 5.51
N PRO A 92 -4.12 -11.77 6.56
CA PRO A 92 -4.66 -13.12 6.45
C PRO A 92 -5.81 -13.22 5.41
N GLY A 93 -6.50 -12.10 5.15
CA GLY A 93 -7.52 -11.98 4.11
C GLY A 93 -6.98 -11.73 2.70
N GLY A 94 -5.67 -11.86 2.48
CA GLY A 94 -5.04 -11.77 1.16
C GLY A 94 -4.81 -10.34 0.64
N VAL A 95 -5.04 -9.31 1.46
CA VAL A 95 -4.76 -7.92 1.06
C VAL A 95 -3.26 -7.67 1.09
N THR A 96 -2.68 -7.38 -0.08
CA THR A 96 -1.27 -7.02 -0.22
C THR A 96 -1.05 -5.53 -0.03
N ALA A 97 0.04 -5.19 0.66
CA ALA A 97 0.58 -3.84 0.71
C ALA A 97 2.11 -3.87 0.62
N TYR A 98 2.66 -2.77 0.12
CA TYR A 98 4.07 -2.48 0.10
C TYR A 98 4.38 -1.43 1.15
N PHE A 99 5.59 -1.49 1.72
CA PHE A 99 6.00 -0.53 2.73
C PHE A 99 7.36 0.06 2.41
N ILE A 100 7.51 1.35 2.72
CA ILE A 100 8.78 2.06 2.64
C ILE A 100 9.31 2.24 4.06
N GLU A 101 10.42 1.60 4.36
CA GLU A 101 11.20 1.80 5.58
C GLU A 101 12.28 2.85 5.30
N ASN A 102 12.32 3.91 6.09
CA ASN A 102 13.39 4.89 6.11
C ASN A 102 13.85 4.96 7.59
N ASP A 103 15.17 4.87 7.80
CA ASP A 103 15.80 4.79 9.12
C ASP A 103 16.09 6.18 9.70
#